data_AF-A0A3D5M4A9-F1
#
_entry.id   AF-A0A3D5M4A9-F1
#
_cell.length_a   1.000
_cell.length_b   1.000
_cell.length_c   1.000
_cell.angle_alpha   90.00
_cell.angle_beta   90.00
_cell.angle_gamma   90.00
#
_symmetry.space_group_name_H-M   'P 1'
#
loop_
_entity.id
_entity.type
_entity.pdbx_description
1 polymer ?
#
loop_
_entity_poly.entity_id
_entity_poly.type
_entity_poly.pdbx_seq_one_letter_code
_entity_poly.pdbx_strand_id
1 'polypeptide(L)' 'MAMQKPELLPEDVCPCLRTKTMLLNTEYRRSAFEDAFTADTAFFHCLKTMAYHGPDGDDVCPDGCRPGRACYPQPDEVT' A
#
# COMPACT_ATOMS: atom_id res chain seq x y z
N MET A 1 2.30 -10.82 -13.34
CA MET A 1 1.90 -11.52 -12.10
C MET A 1 0.77 -10.71 -11.52
N ALA A 2 -0.42 -11.29 -11.32
CA ALA A 2 -1.52 -10.55 -10.72
C ALA A 2 -1.18 -10.18 -9.28
N MET A 3 -1.47 -8.94 -8.88
CA MET A 3 -1.20 -8.43 -7.54
C MET A 3 -2.38 -8.75 -6.65
N GLN A 4 -2.13 -9.42 -5.53
CA GLN A 4 -3.16 -9.69 -4.54
C GLN A 4 -3.36 -8.47 -3.63
N LYS A 5 -4.60 -7.98 -3.55
CA LYS A 5 -4.97 -6.96 -2.56
C LYS A 5 -4.91 -7.59 -1.15
N PRO A 6 -4.15 -7.03 -0.21
CA PRO A 6 -4.12 -7.54 1.16
C PRO A 6 -5.51 -7.40 1.79
N GLU A 7 -6.01 -8.46 2.45
CA GLU A 7 -7.39 -8.52 2.97
C GLU A 7 -7.73 -7.39 3.96
N LEU A 8 -6.74 -6.84 4.65
CA LEU A 8 -6.91 -5.76 5.62
C LEU A 8 -6.79 -4.36 5.00
N LEU A 9 -6.44 -4.28 3.72
CA LEU A 9 -6.25 -2.99 3.06
C LEU A 9 -7.61 -2.32 2.84
N PRO A 10 -7.81 -1.06 3.28
CA PRO A 10 -9.05 -0.34 3.06
C PRO A 10 -9.41 -0.30 1.57
N GLU A 11 -10.70 -0.17 1.27
CA GLU A 11 -11.19 -0.19 -0.11
C GLU A 11 -10.55 0.91 -0.96
N ASP A 12 -10.29 2.06 -0.35
CA ASP A 12 -9.80 3.27 -0.98
C ASP A 12 -8.26 3.35 -1.03
N VAL A 13 -7.55 2.42 -0.40
CA VAL A 13 -6.09 2.38 -0.43
C VAL A 13 -5.58 1.57 -1.62
N CYS A 14 -4.57 2.11 -2.28
CA CYS A 14 -3.85 1.52 -3.41
C CYS A 14 -3.38 0.08 -3.15
N PRO A 15 -3.81 -0.91 -3.96
CA PRO A 15 -3.45 -2.32 -3.76
C PRO A 15 -1.96 -2.62 -3.86
N CYS A 16 -1.18 -1.74 -4.48
CA CYS A 16 0.28 -1.84 -4.55
C CYS A 16 0.99 -1.26 -3.31
N LEU A 17 0.28 -0.58 -2.42
CA LEU A 17 0.89 0.03 -1.24
C LEU A 17 1.20 -1.04 -0.19
N ARG A 18 2.39 -0.99 0.40
CA ARG A 18 2.84 -1.91 1.45
C ARG A 18 3.42 -1.11 2.60
N THR A 19 3.20 -1.58 3.82
CA THR A 19 3.89 -1.11 5.02
C THR A 19 4.33 -2.30 5.86
N LYS A 20 5.37 -2.12 6.69
CA LYS A 20 5.93 -3.18 7.52
C LYS A 20 4.89 -3.82 8.44
N THR A 21 3.90 -3.06 8.91
CA THR A 21 2.85 -3.56 9.81
C THR A 21 1.99 -4.64 9.17
N MET A 22 1.89 -4.66 7.84
CA MET A 22 1.20 -5.72 7.07
C MET A 22 1.92 -7.07 7.12
N LEU A 23 3.18 -7.12 7.55
CA LEU A 23 3.95 -8.36 7.70
C LEU A 23 3.93 -8.89 9.14
N LEU A 24 3.33 -8.16 10.09
CA LEU A 24 3.18 -8.64 11.46
C LEU A 24 2.24 -9.85 11.52
N ASN A 25 2.36 -10.63 12.59
CA ASN A 25 1.44 -11.75 12.84
C ASN A 25 -0.01 -11.24 12.94
N THR A 26 -0.99 -12.12 12.75
CA THR A 26 -2.41 -11.74 12.72
C THR A 26 -2.91 -11.07 14.00
N GLU A 27 -2.31 -11.37 15.16
CA GLU A 27 -2.67 -10.79 16.46
C GLU A 27 -2.29 -9.30 16.55
N TYR A 28 -1.13 -8.92 16.04
CA TYR A 28 -0.66 -7.52 16.04
C TYR A 28 -1.02 -6.76 14.76
N ARG A 29 -1.40 -7.47 13.69
CA ARG A 29 -1.60 -6.86 12.37
C ARG A 29 -2.74 -5.87 12.35
N ARG A 30 -3.88 -6.09 13.03
CA ARG A 30 -5.03 -5.16 12.93
C ARG A 30 -4.76 -3.80 13.56
N SER A 31 -4.35 -3.75 14.83
CA SER A 31 -4.10 -2.49 15.53
C SER A 31 -2.95 -1.71 14.90
N ALA A 32 -1.81 -2.36 14.68
CA ALA A 32 -0.65 -1.71 14.06
C ALA A 32 -0.91 -1.28 12.61
N PHE A 33 -1.85 -1.92 11.91
CA PHE A 33 -2.24 -1.53 10.57
C PHE A 33 -3.09 -0.26 10.61
N GLU A 34 -4.15 -0.19 11.42
CA GLU A 34 -4.97 1.03 11.56
C GLU A 34 -4.13 2.24 12.01
N ASP A 35 -3.23 2.04 12.97
CA ASP A 35 -2.30 3.07 13.44
C ASP A 35 -1.37 3.56 12.31
N ALA A 36 -0.93 2.67 11.42
CA ALA A 36 -0.02 3.05 10.34
C ALA A 36 -0.66 3.99 9.31
N PHE A 37 -1.98 3.97 9.13
CA PHE A 37 -2.67 4.88 8.20
C PHE A 37 -3.01 6.24 8.82
N THR A 38 -2.91 6.36 10.13
CA THR A 38 -3.14 7.62 10.86
C THR A 38 -1.84 8.26 11.36
N ALA A 39 -0.72 7.54 11.33
CA ALA A 39 0.58 8.01 11.78
C ALA A 39 1.38 8.68 10.64
N ASP A 40 1.77 9.93 10.86
CA ASP A 40 2.59 10.74 9.94
C ASP A 40 4.01 10.16 9.72
N THR A 41 4.45 9.25 10.60
CA THR A 41 5.78 8.64 10.56
C THR A 41 5.79 7.23 9.95
N ALA A 42 4.65 6.75 9.46
CA ALA A 42 4.56 5.43 8.87
C ALA A 42 5.29 5.37 7.52
N PHE A 43 6.11 4.36 7.33
CA PHE A 43 6.81 4.11 6.07
C PHE A 43 5.97 3.21 5.16
N PHE A 44 5.79 3.66 3.92
CA PHE A 44 5.10 2.91 2.87
C PHE A 44 6.02 2.67 1.67
N HIS A 45 5.70 1.62 0.92
CA HIS A 45 6.45 1.18 -0.25
C HIS A 45 5.50 0.79 -1.39
N CYS A 46 5.90 1.05 -2.63
CA CYS A 46 5.18 0.60 -3.82
C CYS A 46 5.65 -0.81 -4.19
N LEU A 47 4.72 -1.76 -4.34
CA LEU A 47 5.05 -3.12 -4.74
C LEU A 47 5.63 -3.20 -6.16
N LYS A 48 5.31 -2.23 -7.04
CA LYS A 48 5.83 -2.19 -8.43
C LYS A 48 7.34 -1.87 -8.48
N THR A 49 7.83 -1.04 -7.57
CA THR A 49 9.24 -0.59 -7.53
C THR A 49 10.03 -1.17 -6.36
N MET A 50 9.34 -1.78 -5.39
CA MET A 50 9.90 -2.20 -4.10
C MET A 50 10.60 -1.06 -3.34
N ALA A 51 10.17 0.18 -3.57
CA ALA A 51 10.78 1.40 -3.02
C ALA A 51 9.73 2.33 -2.40
N TYR A 52 10.19 3.35 -1.68
CA TYR A 52 9.34 4.44 -1.15
C TYR A 52 8.85 5.40 -2.25
N HIS A 53 9.50 5.39 -3.41
CA HIS A 53 9.02 6.10 -4.59
C HIS A 53 8.26 5.18 -5.55
N GLY A 54 7.19 5.71 -6.14
CA GLY A 54 6.45 5.06 -7.22
C GLY A 54 7.22 5.07 -8.54
N PRO A 55 6.68 4.43 -9.61
CA PRO A 55 7.28 4.46 -10.94
C PRO A 55 7.34 5.88 -11.56
N ASP A 56 6.53 6.79 -11.05
CA ASP A 56 6.51 8.22 -11.39
C ASP A 56 7.61 9.03 -10.67
N GLY A 57 8.33 8.43 -9.73
CA GLY A 57 9.40 9.07 -8.96
C GLY A 57 8.93 9.79 -7.69
N ASP A 58 7.62 9.93 -7.50
CA ASP A 58 7.05 10.57 -6.31
C ASP A 58 6.95 9.61 -5.12
N ASP A 59 6.93 10.14 -3.89
CA ASP A 59 6.71 9.35 -2.68
C ASP A 59 5.37 8.62 -2.71
N VAL A 60 5.31 7.43 -2.12
CA VAL A 60 4.05 6.69 -1.94
C VAL A 60 3.50 6.86 -0.54
N CYS A 61 2.21 7.21 -0.49
CA CYS A 61 1.45 7.34 0.74
C CYS A 61 -0.01 6.92 0.48
N PRO A 62 -0.79 6.61 1.54
CA PRO A 62 -2.19 6.24 1.41
C PRO A 62 -3.04 7.27 0.68
N ASP A 63 -2.80 8.56 0.94
CA ASP A 63 -3.58 9.64 0.34
C ASP A 63 -3.22 9.90 -1.13
N GLY A 64 -1.95 9.67 -1.49
CA GLY A 64 -1.40 9.98 -2.81
C GLY A 64 -1.40 8.81 -3.80
N CYS A 65 -1.36 7.55 -3.36
CA CYS A 65 -1.55 6.41 -4.26
C CYS A 65 -3.06 6.19 -4.51
N ARG A 66 -3.59 6.80 -5.58
CA ARG A 66 -5.00 6.75 -5.99
C ARG A 66 -5.13 6.42 -7.48
N PRO A 67 -6.32 6.05 -8.01
CA PRO A 67 -6.52 5.78 -9.43
C PRO A 67 -5.96 6.92 -10.32
N GLY A 68 -5.25 6.54 -11.38
CA GLY A 68 -4.59 7.49 -12.30
C GLY A 68 -3.11 7.74 -11.99
N ARG A 69 -2.63 7.38 -10.79
CA ARG A 69 -1.20 7.41 -10.46
C ARG A 69 -0.47 6.20 -11.07
N ALA A 70 0.80 6.35 -11.46
CA ALA A 70 1.58 5.25 -12.06
C ALA A 70 1.80 4.05 -11.11
N CYS A 71 1.91 4.31 -9.80
CA CYS A 71 1.97 3.23 -8.80
C CYS A 71 0.61 2.54 -8.58
N TYR A 72 -0.52 3.15 -8.97
CA TYR A 72 -1.83 2.53 -8.83
C TYR A 72 -2.00 1.43 -9.89
N PRO A 73 -2.44 0.22 -9.51
CA PRO A 73 -2.61 -0.86 -10.47
C PRO A 73 -3.85 -0.65 -11.35
N GLN A 74 -3.76 -1.05 -12.61
CA GLN A 74 -4.94 -1.16 -13.46
C GLN A 74 -5.83 -2.32 -12.98
N PRO A 75 -7.14 -2.30 -13.27
CA PRO A 75 -8.07 -3.33 -12.82
C PRO A 75 -7.68 -4.75 -13.24
N ASP A 76 -7.02 -4.92 -14.39
CA ASP A 76 -6.52 -6.20 -14.91
C ASP A 76 -5.24 -6.68 -14.22
N GLU A 77 -4.55 -5.81 -13.47
CA GLU A 77 -3.36 -6.15 -12.71
C GLU A 77 -3.68 -6.68 -11.30
N VAL A 78 -4.92 -6.58 -10.82
CA VAL A 78 -5.35 -6.98 -9.48
C VAL A 78 -6.29 -8.19 -9.57
N THR A 79 -6.02 -9.23 -8.78
CA THR A 79 -6.88 -10.41 -8.61
C THR A 79 -7.33 -10.56 -7.17
#